data_AF-A0A1B1B9Z5-F1
#
_entry.id   AF-A0A1B1B9Z5-F1
#
_cell.length_a   1.000
_cell.length_b   1.000
_cell.length_c   1.000
_cell.angle_alpha   90.00
_cell.angle_beta   90.00
_cell.angle_gamma   90.00
#
_symmetry.space_group_name_H-M   'P 1'
#
loop_
_entity.id
_entity.type
_entity.pdbx_description
1 polymer ?
#
loop_
_entity_poly.entity_id
_entity_poly.type
_entity_poly.pdbx_seq_one_letter_code
_entity_poly.pdbx_strand_id
1 'polypeptide(L)'
;MTEDELIEAVRAAVADRDLPPPAAPADVVGAERAIGSPMPRLLRRLYLEVANGGFGIWPCVSLTDTGRWYSDERDLVEAHRNFVSSLGDPGFPPAPPSVVPLMDRGCCMWTLIDLATEDGRIWDWDPDECCVLVPTTLSLSQWLTGWLEGWVVEGPYDHFRTHDANCPSGQRR
;
A
#
# COMPACT_ATOMS: atom_id res chain seq x y z
N MET A 1 13.88 6.74 -14.28
CA MET A 1 12.49 7.13 -14.56
C MET A 1 12.13 8.30 -13.67
N THR A 2 11.61 9.38 -14.25
CA THR A 2 11.06 10.51 -13.49
C THR A 2 9.71 10.14 -12.89
N GLU A 3 9.19 10.96 -11.97
CA GLU A 3 7.87 10.72 -11.39
C GLU A 3 6.75 10.80 -12.43
N ASP A 4 6.86 11.71 -13.42
CA ASP A 4 5.89 11.83 -14.50
C ASP A 4 5.90 10.62 -15.43
N GLU A 5 7.10 10.14 -15.80
CA GLU A 5 7.26 8.91 -16.58
C GLU A 5 6.67 7.69 -15.84
N LEU A 6 6.85 7.64 -14.52
CA LEU A 6 6.31 6.56 -13.69
C LEU A 6 4.78 6.58 -13.66
N ILE A 7 4.16 7.75 -13.49
CA ILE A 7 2.70 7.89 -13.47
C ILE A 7 2.10 7.47 -14.82
N GLU A 8 2.71 7.91 -15.92
CA GLU A 8 2.26 7.52 -17.26
C GLU A 8 2.46 6.02 -17.52
N ALA A 9 3.55 5.43 -17.04
CA ALA A 9 3.77 4.00 -17.13
C ALA A 9 2.73 3.20 -16.32
N VAL A 10 2.41 3.64 -15.10
CA VAL A 10 1.33 3.02 -14.29
C VAL A 10 -0.01 3.15 -14.99
N ARG A 11 -0.35 4.33 -15.52
CA ARG A 11 -1.58 4.56 -16.29
C ARG A 11 -1.67 3.62 -17.48
N ALA A 12 -0.59 3.46 -18.24
CA ALA A 12 -0.54 2.55 -19.37
C ALA A 12 -0.69 1.08 -18.95
N ALA A 13 -0.07 0.68 -17.84
CA ALA A 13 -0.13 -0.69 -17.32
C ALA A 13 -1.51 -1.12 -16.82
N VAL A 14 -2.40 -0.18 -16.55
CA VAL A 14 -3.76 -0.45 -16.07
C VAL A 14 -4.85 0.02 -17.04
N ALA A 15 -4.48 0.41 -18.26
CA ALA A 15 -5.40 1.02 -19.23
C ALA A 15 -6.51 0.07 -19.72
N ASP A 16 -6.29 -1.25 -19.62
CA ASP A 16 -7.26 -2.29 -19.95
C ASP A 16 -8.18 -2.64 -18.77
N ARG A 17 -7.92 -2.10 -17.57
CA ARG A 17 -8.74 -2.30 -16.38
C ARG A 17 -9.88 -1.28 -16.35
N ASP A 18 -11.07 -1.75 -15.96
CA ASP A 18 -12.23 -0.89 -15.71
C ASP A 18 -12.09 -0.21 -14.33
N LEU A 19 -11.30 0.87 -14.30
CA LEU A 19 -11.00 1.66 -13.10
C LEU A 19 -11.96 2.84 -12.94
N PRO A 20 -12.26 3.26 -11.69
CA PRO A 20 -12.99 4.48 -11.41
C PRO A 20 -12.17 5.69 -11.87
N PRO A 21 -12.84 6.83 -12.07
CA PRO A 21 -12.13 8.07 -12.35
C PRO A 21 -11.12 8.40 -11.23
N PRO A 22 -10.11 9.22 -11.53
CA PRO A 22 -9.23 9.76 -10.50
C PRO A 22 -10.01 10.46 -9.38
N ALA A 23 -9.48 10.39 -8.16
CA ALA A 23 -10.08 10.97 -6.97
C ALA A 23 -10.17 12.51 -7.08
N ALA A 24 -11.14 13.11 -6.41
CA ALA A 24 -11.15 14.56 -6.28
C ALA A 24 -10.06 15.01 -5.29
N PRO A 25 -9.47 16.22 -5.45
CA PRO A 25 -8.54 16.77 -4.46
C PRO A 25 -9.11 16.81 -3.03
N ALA A 26 -10.42 17.00 -2.89
CA ALA A 26 -11.10 16.98 -1.61
C ALA A 26 -11.12 15.60 -0.94
N ASP A 27 -11.18 14.52 -1.72
CA ASP A 27 -11.17 13.14 -1.21
C ASP A 27 -9.80 12.80 -0.61
N VAL A 28 -8.71 13.19 -1.29
CA VAL A 28 -7.34 13.07 -0.77
C VAL A 28 -7.19 13.81 0.55
N VAL A 29 -7.60 15.08 0.61
CA VAL A 29 -7.53 15.88 1.84
C VAL A 29 -8.39 15.28 2.95
N GLY A 30 -9.54 14.71 2.61
CA GLY A 30 -10.41 13.98 3.54
C GLY A 30 -9.71 12.76 4.14
N ALA A 31 -9.10 11.93 3.28
CA ALA A 31 -8.35 10.74 3.71
C ALA A 31 -7.13 11.12 4.57
N GLU A 32 -6.31 12.08 4.14
CA GLU A 32 -5.15 12.57 4.92
C GLU A 32 -5.56 13.07 6.31
N ARG A 33 -6.68 13.81 6.39
CA ARG A 33 -7.21 14.30 7.68
C ARG A 33 -7.69 13.15 8.57
N ALA A 34 -8.36 12.16 7.99
CA ALA A 34 -8.89 11.04 8.75
C ALA A 34 -7.78 10.10 9.27
N ILE A 35 -6.76 9.87 8.44
CA ILE A 35 -5.57 9.08 8.79
C ILE A 35 -4.66 9.86 9.77
N GLY A 36 -4.62 11.18 9.65
CA GLY A 36 -3.77 12.05 10.47
C GLY A 36 -2.34 12.17 9.96
N SER A 37 -2.06 11.76 8.72
CA SER A 37 -0.75 11.88 8.06
C SER A 37 -0.94 12.29 6.58
N PRO A 38 -0.11 13.19 6.04
CA PRO A 38 -0.17 13.56 4.64
C PRO A 38 0.28 12.40 3.76
N MET A 39 -0.30 12.24 2.56
CA MET A 39 0.15 11.21 1.64
C MET A 39 1.51 11.60 1.03
N PRO A 40 2.42 10.62 0.82
CA PRO A 40 3.59 10.80 -0.02
C PRO A 40 3.18 11.37 -1.38
N ARG A 41 3.98 12.29 -1.91
CA ARG A 41 3.66 13.05 -3.13
C ARG A 41 3.25 12.13 -4.29
N LEU A 42 4.00 11.05 -4.52
CA LEU A 42 3.71 10.08 -5.57
C LEU A 42 2.37 9.38 -5.36
N LEU A 43 2.07 8.92 -4.14
CA LEU A 43 0.80 8.25 -3.84
C LEU A 43 -0.40 9.18 -4.12
N ARG A 44 -0.30 10.43 -3.67
CA ARG A 44 -1.31 11.45 -3.93
C ARG A 44 -1.53 11.66 -5.43
N ARG A 45 -0.45 11.74 -6.22
CA ARG A 45 -0.55 11.90 -7.67
C ARG A 45 -1.19 10.70 -8.35
N LEU A 46 -0.89 9.48 -7.92
CA LEU A 46 -1.54 8.28 -8.47
C LEU A 46 -3.06 8.31 -8.27
N TYR A 47 -3.53 8.69 -7.07
CA TYR A 47 -4.97 8.84 -6.84
C TYR A 47 -5.61 9.97 -7.67
N LEU A 48 -4.92 11.11 -7.83
CA LEU A 48 -5.44 12.29 -8.54
C LEU A 48 -5.34 12.20 -10.06
N GLU A 49 -4.39 11.43 -10.57
CA GLU A 49 -4.06 11.40 -11.99
C GLU A 49 -4.43 10.05 -12.62
N VAL A 50 -4.25 8.92 -11.93
CA VAL A 50 -4.49 7.58 -12.49
C VAL A 50 -5.91 7.11 -12.23
N ALA A 51 -6.27 6.83 -10.97
CA ALA A 51 -7.59 6.32 -10.58
C ALA A 51 -7.80 6.38 -9.07
N ASN A 52 -9.06 6.46 -8.63
CA ASN A 52 -9.43 6.30 -7.22
C ASN A 52 -9.45 4.82 -6.80
N GLY A 53 -8.27 4.19 -6.74
CA GLY A 53 -8.09 2.77 -6.46
C GLY A 53 -7.96 1.89 -7.71
N GLY A 54 -7.66 0.61 -7.50
CA GLY A 54 -7.57 -0.44 -8.52
C GLY A 54 -6.27 -0.46 -9.37
N PHE A 55 -5.43 0.58 -9.26
CA PHE A 55 -4.08 0.57 -9.84
C PHE A 55 -3.08 -0.21 -8.98
N GLY A 56 -1.94 -0.58 -9.55
CA GLY A 56 -0.89 -1.37 -8.87
C GLY A 56 -0.87 -2.84 -9.27
N ILE A 57 0.11 -3.58 -8.73
CA ILE A 57 0.22 -5.03 -8.96
C ILE A 57 -1.00 -5.76 -8.42
N TRP A 58 -1.35 -5.46 -7.17
CA TRP A 58 -2.64 -5.70 -6.55
C TRP A 58 -3.45 -4.40 -6.62
N PRO A 59 -4.78 -4.47 -6.65
CA PRO A 59 -5.61 -3.28 -6.74
C PRO A 59 -5.50 -2.44 -5.46
N CYS A 60 -5.02 -1.19 -5.57
CA CYS A 60 -5.06 -0.22 -4.49
C CYS A 60 -6.49 -0.03 -3.96
N VAL A 61 -6.64 0.08 -2.65
CA VAL A 61 -7.91 0.47 -2.02
C VAL A 61 -8.30 1.89 -2.47
N SER A 62 -9.59 2.13 -2.71
CA SER A 62 -10.08 3.47 -3.05
C SER A 62 -10.07 4.40 -1.83
N LEU A 63 -9.99 5.72 -2.06
CA LEU A 63 -10.09 6.72 -0.98
C LEU A 63 -11.52 6.95 -0.51
N THR A 64 -12.49 6.62 -1.37
CA THR A 64 -13.92 6.81 -1.15
C THR A 64 -14.69 5.66 -1.81
N ASP A 65 -15.99 5.57 -1.54
CA ASP A 65 -16.87 4.61 -2.20
C ASP A 65 -16.98 4.94 -3.71
N THR A 66 -16.39 4.08 -4.54
CA THR A 66 -16.46 4.18 -6.01
C THR A 66 -17.51 3.25 -6.62
N GLY A 67 -18.37 2.62 -5.81
CA GLY A 67 -19.28 1.56 -6.25
C GLY A 67 -18.57 0.24 -6.58
N ARG A 68 -17.27 0.14 -6.31
CA ARG A 68 -16.42 -1.04 -6.47
C ARG A 68 -15.50 -1.12 -5.26
N TRP A 69 -15.34 -2.31 -4.70
CA TRP A 69 -14.41 -2.55 -3.59
C TRP A 69 -13.18 -3.30 -4.12
N TYR A 70 -12.02 -2.90 -3.62
CA TYR A 70 -10.71 -3.45 -3.99
C TYR A 70 -10.09 -4.28 -2.87
N SER A 71 -10.81 -4.40 -1.78
CA SER A 71 -10.47 -5.15 -0.58
C SER A 71 -11.75 -5.56 0.13
N ASP A 72 -11.62 -6.28 1.23
CA ASP A 72 -12.71 -6.53 2.18
C ASP A 72 -13.17 -5.25 2.94
N GLU A 73 -12.45 -4.14 2.77
CA GLU A 73 -12.74 -2.84 3.39
C GLU A 73 -13.32 -1.87 2.35
N ARG A 74 -14.23 -0.97 2.76
CA ARG A 74 -14.90 -0.09 1.78
C ARG A 74 -13.98 0.95 1.16
N ASP A 75 -13.07 1.48 1.96
CA ASP A 75 -12.11 2.50 1.56
C ASP A 75 -10.84 2.49 2.44
N LEU A 76 -9.84 3.27 2.03
CA LEU A 76 -8.54 3.38 2.69
C LEU A 76 -8.66 3.84 4.14
N VAL A 77 -9.64 4.69 4.45
CA VAL A 77 -9.85 5.25 5.79
C VAL A 77 -10.43 4.19 6.73
N GLU A 78 -11.36 3.38 6.25
CA GLU A 78 -11.88 2.23 7.00
C GLU A 78 -10.80 1.17 7.23
N ALA A 79 -10.05 0.80 6.19
CA ALA A 79 -8.94 -0.12 6.31
C ALA A 79 -7.91 0.34 7.36
N HIS A 80 -7.55 1.63 7.33
CA HIS A 80 -6.67 2.23 8.33
C HIS A 80 -7.25 2.18 9.75
N ARG A 81 -8.53 2.54 9.91
CA ARG A 81 -9.19 2.52 11.22
C ARG A 81 -9.21 1.13 11.82
N ASN A 82 -9.53 0.11 11.03
CA ASN A 82 -9.57 -1.27 11.47
C ASN A 82 -8.16 -1.75 11.85
N PHE A 83 -7.17 -1.48 10.99
CA PHE A 83 -5.77 -1.77 11.25
C PHE A 83 -5.26 -1.15 12.56
N VAL A 84 -5.49 0.15 12.76
CA VAL A 84 -5.05 0.86 13.99
C VAL A 84 -5.78 0.35 15.23
N SER A 85 -7.05 -0.03 15.10
CA SER A 85 -7.81 -0.60 16.21
C SER A 85 -7.24 -1.94 16.67
N SER A 86 -6.66 -2.72 15.75
CA SER A 86 -5.98 -3.99 16.05
C SER A 86 -4.58 -3.84 16.63
N LEU A 87 -3.90 -2.69 16.45
CA LEU A 87 -2.55 -2.45 17.03
C LEU A 87 -2.49 -2.57 18.56
N GLY A 88 -3.63 -2.50 19.25
CA GLY A 88 -3.73 -2.69 20.70
C GLY A 88 -3.89 -4.14 21.15
N ASP A 89 -4.12 -5.07 20.23
CA ASP A 89 -4.34 -6.47 20.55
C ASP A 89 -3.01 -7.18 20.84
N PRO A 90 -2.91 -8.01 21.91
CA PRO A 90 -1.67 -8.70 22.27
C PRO A 90 -1.08 -9.61 21.19
N GLY A 91 -1.90 -10.00 20.20
CA GLY A 91 -1.49 -10.82 19.06
C GLY A 91 -1.05 -10.02 17.83
N PHE A 92 -1.10 -8.69 17.87
CA PHE A 92 -0.81 -7.83 16.72
C PHE A 92 0.58 -7.19 16.86
N PRO A 93 1.46 -7.29 15.85
CA PRO A 93 2.78 -6.66 15.91
C PRO A 93 2.67 -5.13 16.02
N PRO A 94 3.57 -4.46 16.77
CA PRO A 94 3.56 -3.01 16.86
C PRO A 94 3.90 -2.39 15.51
N ALA A 95 3.16 -1.35 15.13
CA ALA A 95 3.49 -0.49 14.00
C ALA A 95 3.07 0.97 14.24
N PRO A 96 3.72 1.93 13.56
CA PRO A 96 3.30 3.33 13.60
C PRO A 96 1.87 3.50 13.05
N PRO A 97 1.05 4.40 13.63
CA PRO A 97 -0.24 4.74 13.06
C PRO A 97 -0.18 5.36 11.66
N SER A 98 0.99 5.80 11.19
CA SER A 98 1.21 6.29 9.83
C SER A 98 1.31 5.17 8.78
N VAL A 99 1.42 3.90 9.21
CA VAL A 99 1.38 2.74 8.32
C VAL A 99 -0.08 2.45 7.97
N VAL A 100 -0.39 2.51 6.69
CA VAL A 100 -1.75 2.42 6.16
C VAL A 100 -1.86 1.23 5.21
N PRO A 101 -2.90 0.38 5.33
CA PRO A 101 -3.16 -0.66 4.34
C PRO A 101 -3.43 -0.05 2.96
N LEU A 102 -2.67 -0.45 1.95
CA LEU A 102 -2.73 0.13 0.60
C LEU A 102 -3.35 -0.85 -0.41
N MET A 103 -3.01 -2.14 -0.32
CA MET A 103 -3.52 -3.18 -1.21
C MET A 103 -3.84 -4.43 -0.41
N ASP A 104 -5.05 -4.95 -0.61
CA ASP A 104 -5.44 -6.27 -0.14
C ASP A 104 -4.94 -7.31 -1.14
N ARG A 105 -4.22 -8.30 -0.66
CA ARG A 105 -3.68 -9.41 -1.46
C ARG A 105 -4.46 -10.71 -1.27
N GLY A 106 -5.60 -10.64 -0.56
CA GLY A 106 -6.38 -11.80 -0.15
C GLY A 106 -5.69 -12.60 0.96
N CYS A 107 -6.37 -13.65 1.46
CA CYS A 107 -5.85 -14.54 2.52
C CYS A 107 -5.29 -13.78 3.75
N CYS A 108 -5.89 -12.64 4.10
CA CYS A 108 -5.46 -11.76 5.19
C CYS A 108 -4.06 -11.12 5.00
N MET A 109 -3.52 -11.13 3.79
CA MET A 109 -2.25 -10.48 3.45
C MET A 109 -2.48 -9.08 2.92
N TRP A 110 -1.64 -8.13 3.33
CA TRP A 110 -1.73 -6.74 2.91
C TRP A 110 -0.37 -6.17 2.49
N THR A 111 -0.38 -5.33 1.47
CA THR A 111 0.70 -4.37 1.24
C THR A 111 0.31 -3.06 1.92
N LEU A 112 1.18 -2.52 2.74
CA LEU A 112 0.97 -1.27 3.47
C LEU A 112 1.99 -0.22 3.03
N ILE A 113 1.73 1.04 3.36
CA ILE A 113 2.64 2.15 3.10
C ILE A 113 2.75 3.04 4.34
N ASP A 114 3.97 3.46 4.66
CA ASP A 114 4.22 4.41 5.74
C ASP A 114 4.16 5.86 5.23
N LEU A 115 3.09 6.56 5.56
CA LEU A 115 2.88 7.95 5.16
C LEU A 115 3.81 8.94 5.87
N ALA A 116 4.48 8.54 6.96
CA ALA A 116 5.43 9.41 7.65
C ALA A 116 6.78 9.54 6.90
N THR A 117 7.04 8.64 5.94
CA THR A 117 8.23 8.69 5.09
C THR A 117 7.95 9.52 3.83
N GLU A 118 8.93 10.34 3.41
CA GLU A 118 8.78 11.25 2.26
C GLU A 118 8.42 10.52 0.96
N ASP A 119 9.02 9.36 0.75
CA ASP A 119 8.90 8.52 -0.44
C ASP A 119 7.90 7.36 -0.29
N GLY A 120 7.27 7.23 0.88
CA GLY A 120 6.29 6.19 1.16
C GLY A 120 6.91 4.79 1.15
N ARG A 121 7.57 4.41 2.25
CA ARG A 121 8.13 3.08 2.45
C ARG A 121 7.02 2.02 2.40
N ILE A 122 7.23 0.99 1.61
CA ILE A 122 6.34 -0.16 1.54
C ILE A 122 6.57 -1.07 2.74
N TRP A 123 5.48 -1.56 3.30
CA TRP A 123 5.41 -2.53 4.37
C TRP A 123 4.65 -3.76 3.90
N ASP A 124 5.01 -4.89 4.48
CA ASP A 124 4.45 -6.18 4.14
C ASP A 124 3.74 -6.76 5.35
N TRP A 125 2.49 -7.17 5.18
CA TRP A 125 1.74 -7.96 6.16
C TRP A 125 1.42 -9.33 5.59
N ASP A 126 1.90 -10.37 6.25
CA ASP A 126 1.60 -11.76 5.92
C ASP A 126 1.52 -12.61 7.20
N PRO A 127 0.35 -13.19 7.50
CA PRO A 127 0.17 -14.00 8.70
C PRO A 127 0.95 -15.33 8.68
N ASP A 128 1.35 -15.83 7.50
CA ASP A 128 2.09 -17.08 7.38
C ASP A 128 3.60 -16.89 7.61
N GLU A 129 4.06 -15.65 7.70
CA GLU A 129 5.46 -15.30 7.86
C GLU A 129 5.86 -14.97 9.31
N CYS A 130 7.12 -15.19 9.64
CA CYS A 130 7.62 -15.03 11.01
C CYS A 130 7.53 -13.59 11.54
N CYS A 131 7.76 -12.61 10.66
CA CYS A 131 7.61 -11.20 10.96
C CYS A 131 6.34 -10.73 10.26
N VAL A 132 5.21 -10.95 10.93
CA VAL A 132 3.86 -10.79 10.34
C VAL A 132 3.62 -9.40 9.76
N LEU A 133 4.21 -8.35 10.34
CA LEU A 133 4.18 -6.99 9.80
C LEU A 133 5.58 -6.39 9.85
N VAL A 134 6.14 -6.05 8.69
CA VAL A 134 7.50 -5.50 8.60
C VAL A 134 7.64 -4.45 7.50
N PRO A 135 8.56 -3.47 7.68
CA PRO A 135 8.98 -2.64 6.57
C PRO A 135 9.73 -3.46 5.52
N THR A 136 9.59 -3.05 4.27
CA THR A 136 10.47 -3.49 3.19
C THR A 136 11.60 -2.49 2.96
N THR A 137 12.58 -2.87 2.15
CA THR A 137 13.65 -1.99 1.68
C THR A 137 13.20 -1.03 0.57
N LEU A 138 11.96 -1.15 0.09
CA LEU A 138 11.45 -0.44 -1.06
C LEU A 138 10.63 0.80 -0.65
N SER A 139 10.86 1.90 -1.36
CA SER A 139 9.90 3.00 -1.46
C SER A 139 8.78 2.69 -2.46
N LEU A 140 7.70 3.48 -2.45
CA LEU A 140 6.60 3.32 -3.40
C LEU A 140 7.08 3.41 -4.85
N SER A 141 8.00 4.32 -5.16
CA SER A 141 8.53 4.49 -6.51
C SER A 141 9.35 3.29 -6.97
N GLN A 142 10.20 2.74 -6.08
CA GLN A 142 10.98 1.53 -6.37
C GLN A 142 10.07 0.32 -6.56
N TRP A 143 9.06 0.17 -5.71
CA TRP A 143 8.11 -0.92 -5.78
C TRP A 143 7.27 -0.89 -7.08
N LEU A 144 6.74 0.29 -7.46
CA LEU A 144 6.02 0.43 -8.74
C LEU A 144 6.92 0.22 -9.95
N THR A 145 8.15 0.74 -9.90
CA THR A 145 9.14 0.50 -10.96
C THR A 145 9.40 -0.99 -11.11
N GLY A 146 9.56 -1.70 -9.99
CA GLY A 146 9.81 -3.13 -10.03
C GLY A 146 8.65 -3.96 -10.51
N TRP A 147 7.43 -3.53 -10.24
CA TRP A 147 6.25 -4.15 -10.84
C TRP A 147 6.21 -3.94 -12.35
N LEU A 148 6.45 -2.71 -12.83
CA LEU A 148 6.47 -2.38 -14.26
C LEU A 148 7.60 -3.08 -15.02
N GLU A 149 8.74 -3.32 -14.36
CA GLU A 149 9.90 -4.04 -14.91
C GLU A 149 9.82 -5.56 -14.70
N GLY A 150 8.85 -6.05 -13.92
CA GLY A 150 8.58 -7.46 -13.69
C GLY A 150 9.46 -8.17 -12.66
N TRP A 151 10.25 -7.45 -11.86
CA TRP A 151 11.04 -8.04 -10.76
C TRP A 151 10.35 -7.95 -9.39
N VAL A 152 9.28 -7.14 -9.26
CA VAL A 152 8.24 -7.30 -8.23
C VAL A 152 7.07 -8.01 -8.90
N VAL A 153 6.71 -9.18 -8.38
CA VAL A 153 5.62 -10.02 -8.91
C VAL A 153 4.58 -10.27 -7.83
N GLU A 154 3.39 -10.72 -8.23
CA GLU A 154 2.37 -11.18 -7.29
C GLU A 154 2.92 -12.34 -6.47
N GLY A 155 2.83 -12.24 -5.14
CA GLY A 155 3.37 -13.22 -4.22
C GLY A 155 3.97 -12.58 -2.97
N PRO A 156 4.74 -13.36 -2.19
CA PRO A 156 5.40 -12.88 -0.99
C PRO A 156 6.52 -11.88 -1.33
N TYR A 157 6.74 -10.89 -0.48
CA TYR A 157 7.81 -9.88 -0.64
C TYR A 157 9.03 -10.15 0.24
N ASP A 158 9.20 -11.41 0.65
CA ASP A 158 10.28 -11.97 1.46
C ASP A 158 11.65 -11.33 1.23
N HIS A 159 12.11 -11.29 -0.02
CA HIS A 159 13.43 -10.75 -0.38
C HIS A 159 13.59 -9.24 -0.15
N PHE A 160 12.48 -8.51 0.04
CA PHE A 160 12.49 -7.08 0.34
C PHE A 160 12.30 -6.81 1.84
N ARG A 161 11.89 -7.80 2.64
CA ARG A 161 11.57 -7.60 4.06
C ARG A 161 12.80 -7.21 4.86
N THR A 162 12.61 -6.25 5.74
CA THR A 162 13.60 -5.88 6.75
C THR A 162 13.22 -6.54 8.07
N HIS A 163 13.84 -7.68 8.35
CA HIS A 163 13.58 -8.44 9.57
C HIS A 163 14.23 -7.82 10.80
N ASP A 164 13.61 -8.00 11.96
CA ASP A 164 14.23 -7.70 13.25
C ASP A 164 15.53 -8.52 13.41
N ALA A 165 16.52 -7.96 14.09
CA ALA A 165 17.80 -8.62 14.34
C ALA A 165 17.62 -9.98 15.08
N ASN A 166 16.58 -10.08 15.91
CA ASN A 166 16.23 -11.28 16.66
C ASN A 166 15.34 -12.26 15.89
N CYS A 167 14.96 -11.95 14.64
CA CYS A 167 14.24 -12.88 13.79
C CYS A 167 15.06 -14.18 13.61
N PRO A 168 14.48 -15.38 13.81
CA PRO A 168 15.20 -16.63 13.63
C PRO A 168 15.82 -16.74 12.23
N SER A 169 17.11 -17.08 12.15
CA SER A 169 17.88 -17.08 10.90
C SER A 169 17.30 -17.96 9.79
N GLY A 170 16.52 -18.98 10.13
CA GLY A 170 15.84 -19.86 9.17
C GLY A 170 14.55 -19.30 8.57
N GLN A 171 14.06 -18.17 9.08
CA GLN A 171 12.78 -17.53 8.72
C GLN A 171 12.98 -16.14 8.06
N ARG A 172 14.22 -15.72 7.81
CA ARG A 172 14.59 -14.50 7.06
C ARG A 172 14.76 -14.76 5.55
N ARG A 173 13.96 -15.67 4.99
CA ARG A 173 14.15 -16.13 3.60
C ARG A 173 13.70 -15.08 2.61
#